data_AF-A0A2V5TB92-F1
#
_entry.id   AF-A0A2V5TB92-F1
#
_cell.length_a   1.000
_cell.length_b   1.000
_cell.length_c   1.000
_cell.angle_alpha   90.00
_cell.angle_beta   90.00
_cell.angle_gamma   90.00
#
_symmetry.space_group_name_H-M   'P 1'
#
loop_
_entity.id
_entity.type
_entity.pdbx_description
1 polymer ?
#
loop_
_entity_poly.entity_id
_entity_poly.type
_entity_poly.pdbx_seq_one_letter_code
_entity_poly.pdbx_strand_id
1 'polypeptide(L)'
;LKRGWTLNEYRLAPVPIAPGARKKQSIRKIPRVRDEAELYRALDLDFIPPELRENRGEFQPAEKRSLPRLIEAENLRGTFHCHTTASDGHNSLEEMAQAAQALGLEYLGIAEHSRSSIQAHGLDKAKLSAQVAAIRKLNQKFNGFRLFAGIECDILRDGSLDFPDEVLAKLDFVVVSIHSVFNLSESEMTKRIIRAISNPFVTILAHPTGRLLLQREPYLVDLPAILDAAAESGTWVELNAAPKRLDLDWRWWPRAKEKGVKCVIDPDAHRVERLQDLWFGIGVARKGWLTKDDVMNCLPLGKIEAELKRKRER
;
A
#
# COMPACT_ATOMS: atom_id res chain seq x y z
N LEU A 1 20.82 13.84 27.58
CA LEU A 1 19.67 12.99 27.98
C LEU A 1 19.22 13.36 29.40
N LYS A 2 17.92 13.28 29.73
CA LYS A 2 17.34 13.60 31.06
C LYS A 2 17.72 12.60 32.18
N ARG A 3 18.97 12.11 32.17
CA ARG A 3 19.52 11.02 33.01
C ARG A 3 21.00 11.24 33.37
N GLY A 4 21.54 12.44 33.09
CA GLY A 4 22.96 12.74 33.29
C GLY A 4 23.88 12.09 32.25
N TRP A 5 23.35 11.64 31.12
CA TRP A 5 24.10 11.04 30.02
C TRP A 5 24.09 11.92 28.75
N THR A 6 25.12 11.79 27.93
CA THR A 6 25.23 12.31 26.57
C THR A 6 25.39 11.15 25.59
N LEU A 7 24.80 11.27 24.40
CA LEU A 7 24.87 10.30 23.33
C LEU A 7 25.41 11.01 22.08
N ASN A 8 26.41 10.42 21.44
CA ASN A 8 26.90 10.80 20.12
C ASN A 8 27.14 9.54 19.27
N GLU A 9 27.62 9.73 18.04
CA GLU A 9 27.91 8.64 17.09
C GLU A 9 28.81 7.53 17.68
N TYR A 10 29.74 7.89 18.58
CA TYR A 10 30.77 6.97 19.07
C TYR A 10 30.46 6.33 20.42
N ARG A 11 29.64 6.97 21.27
CA ARG A 11 29.42 6.50 22.64
C ARG A 11 28.19 7.08 23.34
N LEU A 12 27.70 6.30 24.30
CA LEU A 12 26.88 6.75 25.42
C LEU A 12 27.80 7.03 26.62
N ALA A 13 27.87 8.28 27.09
CA ALA A 13 28.81 8.74 28.11
C ALA A 13 28.13 9.62 29.17
N PRO A 14 28.74 9.87 30.34
CA PRO A 14 28.21 10.84 31.30
C PRO A 14 28.27 12.27 30.72
N VAL A 15 27.34 13.14 31.10
CA VAL A 15 27.43 14.57 30.76
C VAL A 15 28.69 15.15 31.45
N PRO A 16 29.55 15.88 30.71
CA PRO A 16 30.71 16.54 31.31
C PRO A 16 30.29 17.48 32.45
N ILE A 17 30.95 17.39 33.60
CA ILE A 17 30.72 18.29 34.73
C ILE A 17 31.51 19.58 34.48
N ALA A 18 30.84 20.74 34.50
CA ALA A 18 31.52 22.02 34.39
C ALA A 18 32.49 22.25 35.57
N PRO A 19 33.67 22.89 35.35
CA PRO A 19 34.60 23.20 36.43
C PRO A 19 33.92 24.05 37.51
N GLY A 20 33.94 23.58 38.77
CA GLY A 20 33.35 24.29 39.92
C GLY A 20 31.92 23.86 40.33
N ALA A 21 31.26 22.96 39.58
CA ALA A 21 29.94 22.45 39.96
C ALA A 21 30.02 21.41 41.11
N ARG A 22 29.27 21.63 42.20
CA ARG A 22 29.15 20.65 43.31
C ARG A 22 28.47 19.37 42.79
N LYS A 23 29.09 18.19 43.00
CA LYS A 23 28.52 16.86 42.70
C LYS A 23 27.15 16.71 43.36
N LYS A 24 26.05 16.89 42.62
CA LYS A 24 24.68 16.77 43.14
C LYS A 24 23.78 15.78 42.40
N GLN A 25 24.27 15.02 41.43
CA GLN A 25 23.47 13.98 40.77
C GLN A 25 24.12 12.61 40.89
N SER A 26 23.35 11.65 41.42
CA SER A 26 23.59 10.23 41.26
C SER A 26 23.59 9.92 39.77
N ILE A 27 24.78 9.74 39.19
CA ILE A 27 24.92 9.35 37.79
C ILE A 27 24.52 7.88 37.71
N ARG A 28 23.37 7.60 37.10
CA ARG A 28 22.94 6.22 36.83
C ARG A 28 24.05 5.53 36.03
N LYS A 29 24.49 4.34 36.47
CA LYS A 29 25.58 3.60 35.82
C LYS A 29 25.22 3.36 34.36
N ILE A 30 26.12 3.71 33.45
CA ILE A 30 25.93 3.51 32.01
C ILE A 30 26.12 2.01 31.71
N PRO A 31 25.13 1.33 31.11
CA PRO A 31 25.26 -0.07 30.73
C PRO A 31 26.22 -0.20 29.53
N ARG A 32 26.77 -1.41 29.35
CA ARG A 32 27.47 -1.76 28.12
C ARG A 32 26.44 -1.91 27.00
N VAL A 33 26.71 -1.31 25.84
CA VAL A 33 25.86 -1.32 24.65
C VAL A 33 26.67 -1.90 23.49
N ARG A 34 26.12 -2.90 22.80
CA ARG A 34 26.76 -3.62 21.69
C ARG A 34 26.03 -3.47 20.36
N ASP A 35 24.75 -3.14 20.41
CA ASP A 35 23.87 -2.96 19.26
C ASP A 35 22.84 -1.85 19.54
N GLU A 36 22.07 -1.48 18.51
CA GLU A 36 21.03 -0.45 18.66
C GLU A 36 19.94 -0.88 19.65
N ALA A 37 19.55 -2.15 19.70
CA ALA A 37 18.50 -2.62 20.62
C ALA A 37 18.93 -2.50 22.09
N GLU A 38 20.19 -2.73 22.41
CA GLU A 38 20.78 -2.45 23.72
C GLU A 38 20.80 -0.96 24.04
N LEU A 39 21.01 -0.08 23.04
CA LEU A 39 20.95 1.36 23.22
C LEU A 39 19.53 1.80 23.60
N TYR A 40 18.51 1.37 22.87
CA TYR A 40 17.11 1.70 23.19
C TYR A 40 16.74 1.18 24.58
N ARG A 41 17.09 -0.07 24.92
CA ARG A 41 16.85 -0.63 26.26
C ARG A 41 17.56 0.16 27.37
N ALA A 42 18.79 0.63 27.13
CA ALA A 42 19.52 1.47 28.10
C ALA A 42 18.79 2.81 28.37
N LEU A 43 18.00 3.28 27.41
CA LEU A 43 17.19 4.50 27.51
C LEU A 43 15.77 4.26 28.06
N ASP A 44 15.45 3.04 28.49
CA ASP A 44 14.10 2.56 28.87
C ASP A 44 13.08 2.69 27.73
N LEU A 45 13.53 2.44 26.48
CA LEU A 45 12.69 2.41 25.30
C LEU A 45 12.67 1.00 24.70
N ASP A 46 11.53 0.60 24.12
CA ASP A 46 11.53 -0.47 23.13
C ASP A 46 12.37 -0.08 21.91
N PHE A 47 12.90 -1.07 21.19
CA PHE A 47 13.60 -0.82 19.94
C PHE A 47 12.64 -0.22 18.92
N ILE A 48 12.90 1.02 18.51
CA ILE A 48 12.12 1.72 17.49
C ILE A 48 12.65 1.31 16.11
N PRO A 49 11.85 0.62 15.28
CA PRO A 49 12.26 0.28 13.91
C PRO A 49 12.67 1.55 13.14
N PRO A 50 13.72 1.49 12.29
CA PRO A 50 14.19 2.65 11.53
C PRO A 50 13.08 3.40 10.79
N GLU A 51 12.08 2.68 10.26
CA GLU A 51 10.97 3.23 9.50
C GLU A 51 10.07 4.16 10.32
N LEU A 52 10.08 4.05 11.66
CA LEU A 52 9.27 4.91 12.53
C LEU A 52 10.04 6.14 13.04
N ARG A 53 11.35 6.25 12.78
CA ARG A 53 12.25 7.29 13.33
C ARG A 53 12.11 8.63 12.60
N GLU A 54 10.88 9.11 12.48
CA GLU A 54 10.50 10.32 11.74
C GLU A 54 10.05 11.46 12.68
N ASN A 55 10.20 11.30 14.00
CA ASN A 55 9.73 12.24 15.02
C ASN A 55 8.22 12.55 14.90
N ARG A 56 7.42 11.50 14.76
CA ARG A 56 5.95 11.58 14.56
C ARG A 56 5.15 10.83 15.63
N GLY A 57 5.77 10.58 16.78
CA GLY A 57 5.08 10.04 17.96
C GLY A 57 5.55 8.64 18.35
N GLU A 58 6.62 8.11 17.74
CA GLU A 58 7.23 6.81 17.99
C GLU A 58 7.73 6.62 19.43
N PHE A 59 8.15 7.70 20.11
CA PHE A 59 8.71 7.62 21.45
C PHE A 59 7.66 7.27 22.52
N GLN A 60 6.44 7.80 22.44
CA GLN A 60 5.41 7.54 23.44
C GLN A 60 5.03 6.05 23.55
N PRO A 61 4.72 5.32 22.46
CA PRO A 61 4.51 3.88 22.54
C PRO A 61 5.80 3.10 22.84
N ALA A 62 6.98 3.58 22.44
CA ALA A 62 8.25 2.94 22.80
C ALA A 62 8.51 2.97 24.31
N GLU A 63 8.22 4.09 24.99
CA GLU A 63 8.30 4.22 26.45
C GLU A 63 7.28 3.30 27.15
N LYS A 64 6.09 3.14 26.57
CA LYS A 64 5.00 2.31 27.11
C LYS A 64 5.12 0.83 26.75
N ARG A 65 6.14 0.46 25.96
CA ARG A 65 6.32 -0.89 25.39
C ARG A 65 5.11 -1.40 24.62
N SER A 66 4.54 -0.51 23.81
CA SER A 66 3.30 -0.73 23.07
C SER A 66 3.46 -0.40 21.58
N LEU A 67 4.69 -0.46 21.05
CA LEU A 67 4.91 -0.34 19.62
C LEU A 67 4.23 -1.50 18.89
N PRO A 68 3.52 -1.24 17.77
CA PRO A 68 2.91 -2.31 17.02
C PRO A 68 3.98 -3.15 16.33
N ARG A 69 3.70 -4.46 16.14
CA ARG A 69 4.49 -5.27 15.21
C ARG A 69 4.12 -4.87 13.79
N LEU A 70 5.00 -4.09 13.16
CA LEU A 70 4.84 -3.65 11.78
C LEU A 70 4.80 -4.84 10.82
N ILE A 71 4.19 -4.61 9.66
CA ILE A 71 4.20 -5.57 8.56
C ILE A 71 5.64 -5.96 8.16
N GLU A 72 5.82 -7.22 7.79
CA GLU A 72 7.07 -7.81 7.31
C GLU A 72 6.84 -8.41 5.91
N ALA A 73 7.90 -8.54 5.10
CA ALA A 73 7.79 -9.00 3.72
C ALA A 73 7.17 -10.40 3.62
N GLU A 74 7.48 -11.28 4.57
CA GLU A 74 6.97 -12.66 4.70
C GLU A 74 5.47 -12.71 5.05
N ASN A 75 4.87 -11.56 5.38
CA ASN A 75 3.43 -11.49 5.60
C ASN A 75 2.66 -11.43 4.29
N LEU A 76 3.26 -10.95 3.20
CA LEU A 76 2.61 -10.85 1.90
C LEU A 76 2.32 -12.25 1.35
N ARG A 77 1.08 -12.44 0.91
CA ARG A 77 0.57 -13.68 0.30
C ARG A 77 0.23 -13.50 -1.17
N GLY A 78 0.04 -12.27 -1.63
CA GLY A 78 -0.22 -12.00 -3.03
C GLY A 78 -0.34 -10.52 -3.30
N THR A 79 -0.54 -10.17 -4.56
CA THR A 79 -0.70 -8.77 -4.97
C THR A 79 -1.79 -8.64 -6.02
N PHE A 80 -2.35 -7.44 -6.12
CA PHE A 80 -3.25 -7.05 -7.20
C PHE A 80 -2.52 -6.08 -8.13
N HIS A 81 -3.30 -5.49 -9.05
CA HIS A 81 -2.88 -4.44 -9.96
C HIS A 81 -1.57 -4.73 -10.70
N CYS A 82 -1.62 -5.74 -11.56
CA CYS A 82 -0.56 -6.10 -12.47
C CYS A 82 -1.10 -6.15 -13.91
N HIS A 83 -0.23 -5.84 -14.87
CA HIS A 83 -0.57 -5.68 -16.28
C HIS A 83 0.20 -6.70 -17.11
N THR A 84 -0.41 -7.13 -18.20
CA THR A 84 0.14 -8.11 -19.15
C THR A 84 0.19 -7.52 -20.54
N THR A 85 0.65 -8.30 -21.53
CA THR A 85 0.60 -7.92 -22.94
C THR A 85 -0.82 -7.73 -23.51
N ALA A 86 -1.88 -7.92 -22.69
CA ALA A 86 -3.25 -7.63 -23.12
C ALA A 86 -3.52 -6.12 -23.24
N SER A 87 -2.85 -5.29 -22.43
CA SER A 87 -2.82 -3.83 -22.55
C SER A 87 -1.38 -3.33 -22.80
N ASP A 88 -0.69 -2.78 -21.80
CA ASP A 88 0.63 -2.15 -21.92
C ASP A 88 1.74 -2.83 -21.08
N GLY A 89 1.44 -3.99 -20.50
CA GLY A 89 2.43 -4.88 -19.93
C GLY A 89 3.31 -5.53 -21.01
N HIS A 90 4.45 -6.09 -20.59
CA HIS A 90 5.44 -6.67 -21.50
C HIS A 90 5.59 -8.19 -21.35
N ASN A 91 4.84 -8.79 -20.43
CA ASN A 91 4.84 -10.22 -20.19
C ASN A 91 3.45 -10.78 -20.37
N SER A 92 3.38 -12.00 -20.89
CA SER A 92 2.14 -12.74 -21.02
C SER A 92 1.53 -13.04 -19.65
N LEU A 93 0.25 -13.40 -19.65
CA LEU A 93 -0.47 -13.83 -18.46
C LEU A 93 0.23 -15.01 -17.76
N GLU A 94 0.71 -15.99 -18.53
CA GLU A 94 1.44 -17.15 -18.05
C GLU A 94 2.78 -16.79 -17.42
N GLU A 95 3.56 -15.91 -18.05
CA GLU A 95 4.85 -15.44 -17.52
C GLU A 95 4.67 -14.69 -16.19
N MET A 96 3.64 -13.81 -16.11
CA MET A 96 3.31 -13.09 -14.88
C MET A 96 2.90 -14.05 -13.76
N ALA A 97 2.06 -15.05 -14.06
CA ALA A 97 1.67 -16.06 -13.09
C ALA A 97 2.87 -16.88 -12.59
N GLN A 98 3.73 -17.34 -13.50
CA GLN A 98 4.94 -18.10 -13.16
C GLN A 98 5.89 -17.30 -12.28
N ALA A 99 6.12 -16.02 -12.61
CA ALA A 99 6.97 -15.15 -11.82
C ALA A 99 6.40 -14.92 -10.40
N ALA A 100 5.09 -14.70 -10.28
CA ALA A 100 4.43 -14.57 -8.98
C ALA A 100 4.56 -15.84 -8.14
N GLN A 101 4.36 -17.02 -8.75
CA GLN A 101 4.58 -18.29 -8.06
C GLN A 101 6.04 -18.49 -7.63
N ALA A 102 7.00 -18.10 -8.47
CA ALA A 102 8.43 -18.18 -8.14
C ALA A 102 8.83 -17.27 -6.97
N LEU A 103 8.12 -16.16 -6.77
CA LEU A 103 8.25 -15.29 -5.60
C LEU A 103 7.54 -15.83 -4.35
N GLY A 104 6.86 -16.97 -4.45
CA GLY A 104 6.14 -17.58 -3.33
C GLY A 104 4.77 -16.95 -3.03
N LEU A 105 4.24 -16.15 -3.97
CA LEU A 105 2.87 -15.64 -3.83
C LEU A 105 1.86 -16.76 -4.02
N GLU A 106 0.80 -16.75 -3.21
CA GLU A 106 -0.38 -17.61 -3.29
C GLU A 106 -1.39 -17.09 -4.33
N TYR A 107 -1.33 -15.81 -4.70
CA TYR A 107 -2.20 -15.25 -5.72
C TYR A 107 -1.64 -14.00 -6.41
N LEU A 108 -2.18 -13.72 -7.59
CA LEU A 108 -1.89 -12.53 -8.39
C LEU A 108 -3.17 -12.00 -9.04
N GLY A 109 -3.43 -10.69 -8.91
CA GLY A 109 -4.51 -9.99 -9.57
C GLY A 109 -4.05 -9.30 -10.86
N ILE A 110 -4.73 -9.59 -11.96
CA ILE A 110 -4.51 -8.93 -13.25
C ILE A 110 -5.55 -7.83 -13.43
N ALA A 111 -5.12 -6.61 -13.71
CA ALA A 111 -5.97 -5.43 -13.78
C ALA A 111 -5.54 -4.52 -14.92
N GLU A 112 -5.66 -5.01 -16.16
CA GLU A 112 -5.38 -4.21 -17.36
C GLU A 112 -6.17 -2.91 -17.39
N HIS A 113 -5.69 -1.93 -18.14
CA HIS A 113 -6.39 -0.67 -18.37
C HIS A 113 -7.73 -0.86 -19.13
N SER A 114 -8.72 -0.01 -18.82
CA SER A 114 -9.99 0.06 -19.56
C SER A 114 -9.90 0.89 -20.84
N ARG A 115 -10.93 0.79 -21.69
CA ARG A 115 -11.00 1.34 -23.06
C ARG A 115 -10.57 2.80 -23.21
N SER A 116 -10.86 3.68 -22.25
CA SER A 116 -10.50 5.11 -22.34
C SER A 116 -9.00 5.38 -22.29
N SER A 117 -8.20 4.43 -21.78
CA SER A 117 -6.75 4.48 -21.79
C SER A 117 -6.19 3.99 -23.14
N ILE A 118 -6.41 4.80 -24.19
CA ILE A 118 -6.04 4.47 -25.58
C ILE A 118 -4.53 4.26 -25.71
N GLN A 119 -3.72 5.11 -25.06
CA GLN A 119 -2.26 5.03 -25.11
C GLN A 119 -1.72 3.73 -24.51
N ALA A 120 -2.47 3.11 -23.60
CA ALA A 120 -2.13 1.86 -22.95
C ALA A 120 -2.82 0.64 -23.59
N HIS A 121 -3.42 0.81 -24.78
CA HIS A 121 -4.15 -0.25 -25.47
C HIS A 121 -5.28 -0.89 -24.64
N GLY A 122 -5.98 -0.07 -23.84
CA GLY A 122 -7.01 -0.51 -22.91
C GLY A 122 -8.06 -1.44 -23.51
N LEU A 123 -8.54 -2.37 -22.69
CA LEU A 123 -9.43 -3.44 -23.11
C LEU A 123 -10.84 -2.90 -23.33
N ASP A 124 -11.50 -3.40 -24.37
CA ASP A 124 -12.95 -3.31 -24.52
C ASP A 124 -13.65 -4.49 -23.81
N LYS A 125 -14.99 -4.51 -23.84
CA LYS A 125 -15.80 -5.57 -23.22
C LYS A 125 -15.50 -6.97 -23.75
N ALA A 126 -15.19 -7.09 -25.05
CA ALA A 126 -14.91 -8.38 -25.68
C ALA A 126 -13.54 -8.90 -25.25
N LYS A 127 -12.50 -8.04 -25.28
CA LYS A 127 -11.15 -8.38 -24.80
C LYS A 127 -11.14 -8.70 -23.32
N LEU A 128 -11.84 -7.92 -22.49
CA LEU A 128 -11.97 -8.20 -21.05
C LEU A 128 -12.65 -9.56 -20.80
N SER A 129 -13.70 -9.88 -21.54
CA SER A 129 -14.34 -11.20 -21.45
C SER A 129 -13.39 -12.34 -21.83
N ALA A 130 -12.55 -12.13 -22.86
CA ALA A 130 -11.53 -13.09 -23.26
C ALA A 130 -10.43 -13.27 -22.19
N GLN A 131 -9.99 -12.18 -21.55
CA GLN A 131 -9.06 -12.25 -20.42
C GLN A 131 -9.63 -13.04 -19.24
N VAL A 132 -10.89 -12.77 -18.86
CA VAL A 132 -11.57 -13.51 -17.80
C VAL A 132 -11.58 -15.01 -18.14
N ALA A 133 -11.95 -15.37 -19.37
CA ALA A 133 -11.95 -16.77 -19.81
C ALA A 133 -10.56 -17.40 -19.78
N ALA A 134 -9.52 -16.67 -20.22
CA ALA A 134 -8.13 -17.12 -20.18
C ALA A 134 -7.65 -17.37 -18.76
N ILE A 135 -7.92 -16.44 -17.82
CA ILE A 135 -7.62 -16.59 -16.40
C ILE A 135 -8.34 -17.80 -15.80
N ARG A 136 -9.63 -17.99 -16.09
CA ARG A 136 -10.38 -19.16 -15.59
C ARG A 136 -9.80 -20.48 -16.12
N LYS A 137 -9.42 -20.53 -17.40
CA LYS A 137 -8.77 -21.70 -18.01
C LYS A 137 -7.40 -21.97 -17.39
N LEU A 138 -6.60 -20.94 -17.16
CA LEU A 138 -5.26 -21.08 -16.60
C LEU A 138 -5.31 -21.51 -15.13
N ASN A 139 -6.27 -21.00 -14.35
CA ASN A 139 -6.50 -21.42 -12.96
C ASN A 139 -6.77 -22.92 -12.80
N GLN A 140 -7.31 -23.60 -13.81
CA GLN A 140 -7.51 -25.06 -13.77
C GLN A 140 -6.18 -25.86 -13.70
N LYS A 141 -5.06 -25.21 -14.03
CA LYS A 141 -3.73 -25.82 -14.04
C LYS A 141 -2.95 -25.60 -12.74
N PHE A 142 -3.40 -24.69 -11.89
CA PHE A 142 -2.69 -24.32 -10.66
C PHE A 142 -3.15 -25.16 -9.47
N ASN A 143 -2.23 -25.45 -8.56
CA ASN A 143 -2.51 -26.05 -7.26
C ASN A 143 -1.92 -25.14 -6.18
N GLY A 144 -2.76 -24.61 -5.29
CA GLY A 144 -2.34 -23.66 -4.25
C GLY A 144 -1.97 -22.26 -4.73
N PHE A 145 -2.24 -21.91 -5.99
CA PHE A 145 -2.10 -20.57 -6.55
C PHE A 145 -3.36 -20.14 -7.29
N ARG A 146 -3.68 -18.84 -7.28
CA ARG A 146 -4.83 -18.30 -8.01
C ARG A 146 -4.53 -16.98 -8.71
N LEU A 147 -4.95 -16.90 -9.97
CA LEU A 147 -5.13 -15.65 -10.69
C LEU A 147 -6.53 -15.07 -10.44
N PHE A 148 -6.58 -13.80 -10.08
CA PHE A 148 -7.81 -13.01 -10.01
C PHE A 148 -7.97 -12.16 -11.26
N ALA A 149 -9.16 -12.22 -11.86
CA ALA A 149 -9.51 -11.44 -13.04
C ALA A 149 -10.13 -10.10 -12.62
N GLY A 150 -9.39 -9.02 -12.78
CA GLY A 150 -9.86 -7.64 -12.54
C GLY A 150 -9.65 -6.74 -13.75
N ILE A 151 -9.80 -5.44 -13.49
CA ILE A 151 -9.58 -4.34 -14.43
C ILE A 151 -9.13 -3.12 -13.63
N GLU A 152 -8.24 -2.31 -14.19
CA GLU A 152 -8.06 -0.91 -13.80
C GLU A 152 -9.00 -0.06 -14.64
N CYS A 153 -10.17 0.23 -14.08
CA CYS A 153 -11.22 0.98 -14.73
C CYS A 153 -11.02 2.48 -14.51
N ASP A 154 -10.87 3.20 -15.62
CA ASP A 154 -10.77 4.65 -15.59
C ASP A 154 -12.00 5.30 -14.95
N ILE A 155 -11.74 6.26 -14.08
CA ILE A 155 -12.75 7.19 -13.58
C ILE A 155 -12.89 8.31 -14.60
N LEU A 156 -14.07 8.44 -15.22
CA LEU A 156 -14.37 9.49 -16.20
C LEU A 156 -14.52 10.85 -15.51
N ARG A 157 -14.55 11.94 -16.30
CA ARG A 157 -14.54 13.33 -15.79
C ARG A 157 -15.63 13.60 -14.74
N ASP A 158 -16.81 13.00 -14.89
CA ASP A 158 -17.97 13.18 -14.00
C ASP A 158 -17.99 12.20 -12.81
N GLY A 159 -17.00 11.31 -12.70
CA GLY A 159 -16.90 10.27 -11.67
C GLY A 159 -17.63 8.97 -12.00
N SER A 160 -18.23 8.85 -13.20
CA SER A 160 -18.66 7.54 -13.72
C SER A 160 -17.46 6.67 -14.11
N LEU A 161 -17.69 5.36 -14.24
CA LEU A 161 -16.67 4.38 -14.60
C LEU A 161 -16.73 4.09 -16.10
N ASP A 162 -15.57 3.81 -16.71
CA ASP A 162 -15.45 3.54 -18.15
C ASP A 162 -16.11 2.20 -18.59
N PHE A 163 -16.46 1.34 -17.63
CA PHE A 163 -17.30 0.16 -17.85
C PHE A 163 -18.61 0.23 -17.05
N PRO A 164 -19.71 -0.31 -17.60
CA PRO A 164 -20.98 -0.36 -16.91
C PRO A 164 -21.00 -1.50 -15.87
N ASP A 165 -21.87 -1.36 -14.88
CA ASP A 165 -21.97 -2.25 -13.71
C ASP A 165 -22.13 -3.73 -14.08
N GLU A 166 -22.87 -4.07 -15.14
CA GLU A 166 -23.05 -5.47 -15.54
C GLU A 166 -21.77 -6.14 -16.09
N VAL A 167 -20.79 -5.33 -16.48
CA VAL A 167 -19.45 -5.82 -16.83
C VAL A 167 -18.62 -5.97 -15.56
N LEU A 168 -18.61 -4.94 -14.70
CA LEU A 168 -17.84 -4.92 -13.45
C LEU A 168 -18.25 -6.06 -12.49
N ALA A 169 -19.54 -6.37 -12.42
CA ALA A 169 -20.09 -7.44 -11.59
C ALA A 169 -19.54 -8.85 -11.89
N LYS A 170 -18.95 -9.06 -13.08
CA LYS A 170 -18.39 -10.35 -13.51
C LYS A 170 -16.92 -10.55 -13.10
N LEU A 171 -16.29 -9.51 -12.57
CA LEU A 171 -14.87 -9.51 -12.20
C LEU A 171 -14.70 -9.97 -10.76
N ASP A 172 -13.49 -10.47 -10.45
CA ASP A 172 -13.10 -10.81 -9.08
C ASP A 172 -12.88 -9.56 -8.23
N PHE A 173 -12.35 -8.50 -8.84
CA PHE A 173 -12.12 -7.19 -8.23
C PHE A 173 -12.10 -6.09 -9.30
N VAL A 174 -12.31 -4.85 -8.88
CA VAL A 174 -12.21 -3.66 -9.74
C VAL A 174 -11.30 -2.64 -9.07
N VAL A 175 -10.25 -2.25 -9.77
CA VAL A 175 -9.40 -1.12 -9.43
C VAL A 175 -9.93 0.10 -10.17
N VAL A 176 -9.93 1.26 -9.52
CA VAL A 176 -10.27 2.53 -10.18
C VAL A 176 -9.19 3.55 -9.98
N SER A 177 -8.95 4.39 -10.98
CA SER A 177 -7.92 5.42 -10.95
C SER A 177 -8.20 6.56 -11.92
N ILE A 178 -7.44 7.64 -11.76
CA ILE A 178 -7.53 8.85 -12.59
C ILE A 178 -6.35 8.87 -13.56
N HIS A 179 -6.61 8.75 -14.87
CA HIS A 179 -5.58 8.87 -15.92
C HIS A 179 -5.74 10.10 -16.83
N SER A 180 -6.80 10.89 -16.62
CA SER A 180 -7.07 12.06 -17.45
C SER A 180 -7.68 13.20 -16.64
N VAL A 181 -7.58 14.41 -17.20
CA VAL A 181 -8.17 15.64 -16.64
C VAL A 181 -7.66 15.91 -15.23
N PHE A 182 -6.34 16.01 -15.08
CA PHE A 182 -5.67 16.22 -13.78
C PHE A 182 -5.81 17.65 -13.22
N ASN A 183 -6.37 18.58 -14.00
CA ASN A 183 -6.42 20.01 -13.69
C ASN A 183 -7.79 20.51 -13.20
N LEU A 184 -8.64 19.61 -12.68
CA LEU A 184 -9.88 20.01 -12.01
C LEU A 184 -9.59 20.75 -10.70
N SER A 185 -10.56 21.52 -10.21
CA SER A 185 -10.48 22.06 -8.85
C SER A 185 -10.49 20.93 -7.82
N GLU A 186 -9.95 21.20 -6.62
CA GLU A 186 -9.92 20.23 -5.52
C GLU A 186 -11.31 19.65 -5.22
N SER A 187 -12.34 20.49 -5.17
CA SER A 187 -13.71 20.07 -4.90
C SER A 187 -14.27 19.16 -6.02
N GLU A 188 -14.00 19.48 -7.28
CA GLU A 188 -14.46 18.68 -8.42
C GLU A 188 -13.76 17.33 -8.48
N MET A 189 -12.43 17.30 -8.31
CA MET A 189 -11.66 16.05 -8.32
C MET A 189 -12.05 15.15 -7.13
N THR A 190 -12.25 15.74 -5.95
CA THR A 190 -12.72 15.01 -4.76
C THR A 190 -14.08 14.38 -5.01
N LYS A 191 -15.06 15.14 -5.54
CA LYS A 191 -16.39 14.60 -5.89
C LYS A 191 -16.32 13.50 -6.95
N ARG A 192 -15.47 13.67 -7.96
CA ARG A 192 -15.20 12.68 -9.02
C ARG A 192 -14.72 11.36 -8.42
N ILE A 193 -13.72 11.40 -7.54
CA ILE A 193 -13.17 10.20 -6.90
C ILE A 193 -14.19 9.57 -5.94
N ILE A 194 -14.84 10.36 -5.08
CA ILE A 194 -15.83 9.85 -4.12
C ILE A 194 -16.98 9.14 -4.84
N ARG A 195 -17.50 9.72 -5.93
CA ARG A 195 -18.54 9.09 -6.73
C ARG A 195 -18.09 7.71 -7.24
N ALA A 196 -16.88 7.60 -7.77
CA ALA A 196 -16.35 6.35 -8.30
C ALA A 196 -16.21 5.28 -7.21
N ILE A 197 -15.56 5.59 -6.09
CA ILE A 197 -15.32 4.62 -5.01
C ILE A 197 -16.59 4.23 -4.25
N SER A 198 -17.68 4.98 -4.43
CA SER A 198 -18.99 4.65 -3.86
C SER A 198 -19.75 3.60 -4.69
N ASN A 199 -19.27 3.24 -5.88
CA ASN A 199 -19.84 2.14 -6.65
C ASN A 199 -19.60 0.80 -5.95
N PRO A 200 -20.61 -0.07 -5.79
CA PRO A 200 -20.50 -1.31 -5.00
C PRO A 200 -19.46 -2.30 -5.57
N PHE A 201 -19.24 -2.29 -6.89
CA PHE A 201 -18.28 -3.18 -7.56
C PHE A 201 -16.83 -2.72 -7.43
N VAL A 202 -16.59 -1.45 -7.08
CA VAL A 202 -15.24 -0.93 -6.88
C VAL A 202 -14.63 -1.56 -5.62
N THR A 203 -13.44 -2.14 -5.79
CA THR A 203 -12.72 -2.82 -4.71
C THR A 203 -11.55 -1.98 -4.22
N ILE A 204 -10.78 -1.37 -5.14
CA ILE A 204 -9.52 -0.69 -4.84
C ILE A 204 -9.51 0.68 -5.52
N LEU A 205 -9.14 1.74 -4.77
CA LEU A 205 -8.73 3.03 -5.34
C LEU A 205 -7.21 3.02 -5.52
N ALA A 206 -6.75 3.00 -6.77
CA ALA A 206 -5.33 2.98 -7.12
C ALA A 206 -4.71 4.38 -7.17
N HIS A 207 -3.43 4.45 -6.80
CA HIS A 207 -2.54 5.62 -6.79
C HIS A 207 -3.31 6.95 -6.67
N PRO A 208 -3.93 7.22 -5.49
CA PRO A 208 -5.05 8.15 -5.35
C PRO A 208 -4.75 9.59 -5.73
N THR A 209 -3.49 10.01 -5.75
CA THR A 209 -3.10 11.38 -6.08
C THR A 209 -2.53 11.53 -7.48
N GLY A 210 -2.36 10.42 -8.21
CA GLY A 210 -1.81 10.37 -9.57
C GLY A 210 -0.40 10.93 -9.69
N ARG A 211 0.35 11.03 -8.58
CA ARG A 211 1.68 11.62 -8.57
C ARG A 211 2.68 10.74 -9.30
N LEU A 212 3.70 11.36 -9.86
CA LEU A 212 4.91 10.70 -10.33
C LEU A 212 6.10 11.43 -9.71
N LEU A 213 6.79 10.78 -8.78
CA LEU A 213 7.94 11.35 -8.09
C LEU A 213 8.98 11.85 -9.10
N LEU A 214 9.45 13.08 -8.88
CA LEU A 214 10.38 13.80 -9.75
C LEU A 214 9.86 14.18 -11.15
N GLN A 215 8.56 13.98 -11.44
CA GLN A 215 8.00 14.24 -12.77
C GLN A 215 6.65 14.98 -12.74
N ARG A 216 5.72 14.57 -11.88
CA ARG A 216 4.37 15.12 -11.80
C ARG A 216 3.91 15.22 -10.35
N GLU A 217 3.62 16.44 -9.93
CA GLU A 217 2.99 16.70 -8.63
C GLU A 217 1.60 16.04 -8.53
N PRO A 218 1.14 15.71 -7.32
CA PRO A 218 -0.24 15.32 -7.06
C PRO A 218 -1.25 16.30 -7.70
N TYR A 219 -2.36 15.80 -8.25
CA TYR A 219 -3.52 16.66 -8.51
C TYR A 219 -4.18 17.08 -7.19
N LEU A 220 -4.91 18.20 -7.21
CA LEU A 220 -5.56 18.75 -6.00
C LEU A 220 -6.74 17.87 -5.59
N VAL A 221 -6.70 17.32 -4.37
CA VAL A 221 -7.75 16.48 -3.77
C VAL A 221 -7.80 16.63 -2.25
N ASP A 222 -9.01 16.55 -1.71
CA ASP A 222 -9.24 16.40 -0.26
C ASP A 222 -9.12 14.91 0.12
N LEU A 223 -7.89 14.49 0.44
CA LEU A 223 -7.61 13.13 0.91
C LEU A 223 -8.36 12.75 2.20
N PRO A 224 -8.51 13.62 3.21
CA PRO A 224 -9.40 13.38 4.34
C PRO A 224 -10.80 12.90 3.92
N ALA A 225 -11.46 13.61 3.01
CA ALA A 225 -12.79 13.27 2.53
C ALA A 225 -12.81 11.96 1.72
N ILE A 226 -11.80 11.73 0.87
CA ILE A 226 -11.66 10.49 0.10
C ILE A 226 -11.47 9.28 1.02
N LEU A 227 -10.65 9.39 2.07
CA LEU A 227 -10.44 8.31 3.04
C LEU A 227 -11.69 8.03 3.87
N ASP A 228 -12.45 9.06 4.24
CA ASP A 228 -13.74 8.89 4.92
C ASP A 228 -14.74 8.14 4.02
N ALA A 229 -14.86 8.53 2.75
CA ALA A 229 -15.70 7.83 1.77
C ALA A 229 -15.21 6.39 1.46
N ALA A 230 -13.91 6.15 1.45
CA ALA A 230 -13.34 4.81 1.31
C ALA A 230 -13.71 3.91 2.49
N ALA A 231 -13.67 4.43 3.72
CA ALA A 231 -14.12 3.70 4.91
C ALA A 231 -15.63 3.38 4.84
N GLU A 232 -16.45 4.36 4.45
CA GLU A 232 -17.90 4.21 4.32
C GLU A 232 -18.28 3.16 3.27
N SER A 233 -17.69 3.23 2.07
CA SER A 233 -17.92 2.27 0.98
C SER A 233 -17.21 0.92 1.20
N GLY A 234 -16.17 0.90 2.05
CA GLY A 234 -15.30 -0.27 2.26
C GLY A 234 -14.35 -0.51 1.10
N THR A 235 -14.19 0.47 0.21
CA THR A 235 -13.19 0.46 -0.84
C THR A 235 -11.80 0.51 -0.20
N TRP A 236 -10.94 -0.41 -0.61
CA TRP A 236 -9.55 -0.44 -0.15
C TRP A 236 -8.75 0.63 -0.88
N VAL A 237 -7.68 1.12 -0.26
CA VAL A 237 -6.82 2.15 -0.86
C VAL A 237 -5.46 1.54 -1.16
N GLU A 238 -4.97 1.79 -2.36
CA GLU A 238 -3.68 1.30 -2.81
C GLU A 238 -2.52 2.08 -2.16
N LEU A 239 -1.52 1.33 -1.70
CA LEU A 239 -0.14 1.77 -1.60
C LEU A 239 0.61 1.25 -2.84
N ASN A 240 0.69 2.08 -3.87
CA ASN A 240 1.36 1.74 -5.10
C ASN A 240 2.87 1.69 -4.86
N ALA A 241 3.44 0.51 -4.92
CA ALA A 241 4.83 0.23 -4.60
C ALA A 241 5.80 0.58 -5.74
N ALA A 242 5.31 0.97 -6.93
CA ALA A 242 6.16 1.42 -8.01
C ALA A 242 7.05 2.59 -7.52
N PRO A 243 8.38 2.54 -7.69
CA PRO A 243 9.29 3.56 -7.17
C PRO A 243 9.02 4.97 -7.69
N LYS A 244 8.42 5.06 -8.88
CA LYS A 244 8.01 6.33 -9.50
C LYS A 244 6.74 6.92 -8.86
N ARG A 245 5.96 6.16 -8.08
CA ARG A 245 4.69 6.58 -7.48
C ARG A 245 4.78 6.68 -5.95
N LEU A 246 4.96 5.53 -5.28
CA LEU A 246 4.86 5.37 -3.83
C LEU A 246 3.59 6.01 -3.24
N ASP A 247 2.44 5.75 -3.86
CA ASP A 247 1.17 6.48 -3.64
C ASP A 247 0.05 5.50 -3.25
N LEU A 248 -0.59 5.56 -2.09
CA LEU A 248 -0.69 6.68 -1.16
C LEU A 248 0.56 6.99 -0.33
N ASP A 249 0.86 8.28 -0.17
CA ASP A 249 1.96 8.74 0.67
C ASP A 249 1.83 8.26 2.12
N TRP A 250 2.95 7.78 2.69
CA TRP A 250 2.97 7.15 4.01
C TRP A 250 2.39 8.00 5.14
N ARG A 251 2.42 9.34 5.01
CA ARG A 251 1.90 10.27 6.02
C ARG A 251 0.39 10.14 6.22
N TRP A 252 -0.34 9.57 5.27
CA TRP A 252 -1.79 9.40 5.35
C TRP A 252 -2.24 8.09 6.00
N TRP A 253 -1.36 7.07 6.08
CA TRP A 253 -1.72 5.76 6.61
C TRP A 253 -2.17 5.77 8.08
N PRO A 254 -1.60 6.58 8.99
CA PRO A 254 -2.14 6.68 10.35
C PRO A 254 -3.62 7.10 10.39
N ARG A 255 -4.01 8.08 9.58
CA ARG A 255 -5.42 8.52 9.46
C ARG A 255 -6.28 7.46 8.77
N ALA A 256 -5.80 6.89 7.67
CA ALA A 256 -6.53 5.84 6.93
C ALA A 256 -6.85 4.64 7.85
N LYS A 257 -5.84 4.21 8.63
CA LYS A 257 -5.96 3.16 9.63
C LYS A 257 -6.95 3.52 10.75
N GLU A 258 -6.90 4.73 11.29
CA GLU A 258 -7.86 5.21 12.30
C GLU A 258 -9.30 5.12 11.80
N LYS A 259 -9.53 5.40 10.51
CA LYS A 259 -10.83 5.28 9.85
C LYS A 259 -11.22 3.85 9.46
N GLY A 260 -10.32 2.88 9.66
CA GLY A 260 -10.54 1.48 9.29
C GLY A 260 -10.38 1.18 7.80
N VAL A 261 -9.83 2.11 7.02
CA VAL A 261 -9.49 1.90 5.61
C VAL A 261 -8.42 0.82 5.51
N LYS A 262 -8.65 -0.17 4.63
CA LYS A 262 -7.68 -1.24 4.36
C LYS A 262 -6.71 -0.82 3.27
N CYS A 263 -5.45 -1.13 3.49
CA CYS A 263 -4.36 -0.91 2.54
C CYS A 263 -4.23 -2.12 1.59
N VAL A 264 -3.91 -1.86 0.33
CA VAL A 264 -3.45 -2.87 -0.63
C VAL A 264 -2.11 -2.43 -1.18
N ILE A 265 -1.06 -3.21 -0.99
CA ILE A 265 0.27 -2.93 -1.52
C ILE A 265 0.38 -3.59 -2.89
N ASP A 266 0.42 -2.78 -3.94
CA ASP A 266 0.45 -3.27 -5.31
C ASP A 266 1.61 -2.66 -6.10
N PRO A 267 2.34 -3.44 -6.92
CA PRO A 267 3.53 -2.97 -7.63
C PRO A 267 3.22 -2.20 -8.91
N ASP A 268 1.97 -2.21 -9.40
CA ASP A 268 1.62 -1.67 -10.72
C ASP A 268 2.53 -2.27 -11.81
N ALA A 269 2.71 -3.59 -11.73
CA ALA A 269 3.76 -4.30 -12.46
C ALA A 269 3.39 -4.48 -13.93
N HIS A 270 4.14 -3.81 -14.81
CA HIS A 270 4.04 -3.97 -16.26
C HIS A 270 5.07 -4.95 -16.84
N ARG A 271 5.89 -5.54 -15.97
CA ARG A 271 6.90 -6.56 -16.26
C ARG A 271 7.09 -7.46 -15.05
N VAL A 272 7.53 -8.70 -15.25
CA VAL A 272 7.76 -9.66 -14.17
C VAL A 272 8.76 -9.16 -13.12
N GLU A 273 9.78 -8.40 -13.51
CA GLU A 273 10.79 -7.88 -12.58
C GLU A 273 10.19 -6.86 -11.61
N ARG A 274 9.10 -6.20 -12.01
CA ARG A 274 8.42 -5.18 -11.19
C ARG A 274 7.59 -5.78 -10.06
N LEU A 275 7.33 -7.08 -10.06
CA LEU A 275 6.73 -7.74 -8.89
C LEU A 275 7.58 -7.57 -7.63
N GLN A 276 8.90 -7.44 -7.77
CA GLN A 276 9.81 -7.20 -6.63
C GLN A 276 9.68 -5.80 -6.04
N ASP A 277 9.02 -4.85 -6.72
CA ASP A 277 8.81 -3.50 -6.21
C ASP A 277 7.93 -3.49 -4.94
N LEU A 278 7.20 -4.60 -4.66
CA LEU A 278 6.55 -4.86 -3.37
C LEU A 278 7.47 -4.61 -2.16
N TRP A 279 8.77 -4.81 -2.31
CA TRP A 279 9.77 -4.46 -1.30
C TRP A 279 9.71 -3.00 -0.86
N PHE A 280 9.57 -2.06 -1.80
CA PHE A 280 9.41 -0.64 -1.50
C PHE A 280 8.08 -0.38 -0.79
N GLY A 281 7.01 -1.04 -1.25
CA GLY A 281 5.70 -0.98 -0.62
C GLY A 281 5.73 -1.37 0.85
N ILE A 282 6.44 -2.45 1.21
CA ILE A 282 6.64 -2.86 2.61
C ILE A 282 7.36 -1.77 3.41
N GLY A 283 8.45 -1.21 2.89
CA GLY A 283 9.17 -0.12 3.57
C GLY A 283 8.27 1.09 3.84
N VAL A 284 7.46 1.49 2.85
CA VAL A 284 6.54 2.63 2.97
C VAL A 284 5.36 2.31 3.89
N ALA A 285 4.83 1.09 3.86
CA ALA A 285 3.77 0.63 4.77
C ALA A 285 4.25 0.62 6.23
N ARG A 286 5.46 0.12 6.48
CA ARG A 286 6.11 0.16 7.80
C ARG A 286 6.28 1.59 8.30
N LYS A 287 6.75 2.49 7.43
CA LYS A 287 6.85 3.93 7.71
C LYS A 287 5.48 4.57 8.01
N GLY A 288 4.41 4.07 7.40
CA GLY A 288 3.02 4.41 7.67
C GLY A 288 2.40 3.74 8.91
N TRP A 289 3.18 3.05 9.74
CA TRP A 289 2.73 2.34 10.95
C TRP A 289 1.75 1.18 10.68
N LEU A 290 1.76 0.64 9.46
CA LEU A 290 0.89 -0.47 9.10
C LEU A 290 1.41 -1.80 9.66
N THR A 291 0.47 -2.62 10.10
CA THR A 291 0.64 -4.00 10.55
C THR A 291 0.03 -4.95 9.52
N LYS A 292 0.28 -6.25 9.65
CA LYS A 292 -0.32 -7.26 8.76
C LYS A 292 -1.86 -7.22 8.71
N ASP A 293 -2.52 -6.77 9.78
CA ASP A 293 -3.99 -6.75 9.86
C ASP A 293 -4.61 -5.52 9.16
N ASP A 294 -3.77 -4.55 8.79
CA ASP A 294 -4.15 -3.35 8.05
C ASP A 294 -4.06 -3.55 6.53
N VAL A 295 -3.37 -4.61 6.07
CA VAL A 295 -2.99 -4.82 4.66
C VAL A 295 -3.63 -6.09 4.09
N MET A 296 -4.43 -5.93 3.04
CA MET A 296 -5.21 -7.01 2.43
C MET A 296 -4.34 -8.11 1.82
N ASN A 297 -3.18 -7.75 1.28
CA ASN A 297 -2.18 -8.66 0.71
C ASN A 297 -1.66 -9.69 1.71
N CYS A 298 -1.86 -9.49 3.02
CA CYS A 298 -1.42 -10.42 4.05
C CYS A 298 -2.42 -11.57 4.30
N LEU A 299 -3.61 -11.50 3.71
CA LEU A 299 -4.59 -12.56 3.84
C LEU A 299 -4.20 -13.78 3.00
N PRO A 300 -4.19 -15.00 3.57
CA PRO A 300 -4.05 -16.22 2.78
C PRO A 300 -5.16 -16.34 1.73
N LEU A 301 -4.90 -17.11 0.66
CA LEU A 301 -5.78 -17.24 -0.51
C LEU A 301 -7.28 -17.37 -0.16
N GLY A 302 -7.66 -18.34 0.68
CA GLY A 302 -9.08 -18.55 1.01
C GLY A 302 -9.73 -17.38 1.77
N LYS A 303 -8.96 -16.59 2.52
CA LYS A 303 -9.48 -15.42 3.23
C LYS A 303 -9.63 -14.21 2.31
N ILE A 304 -8.69 -14.00 1.38
CA ILE A 304 -8.81 -12.89 0.43
C ILE A 304 -9.96 -13.13 -0.56
N GLU A 305 -10.21 -14.38 -0.96
CA GLU A 305 -11.39 -14.75 -1.77
C GLU A 305 -12.70 -14.38 -1.07
N ALA A 306 -12.79 -14.70 0.23
CA ALA A 306 -13.97 -14.37 1.03
C ALA A 306 -14.16 -12.86 1.15
N GLU A 307 -13.10 -12.10 1.33
CA GLU A 307 -13.20 -10.64 1.42
C GLU A 307 -13.59 -9.99 0.09
N LEU A 308 -13.01 -10.42 -1.04
CA LEU A 308 -13.40 -9.96 -2.37
C LEU A 308 -14.89 -10.24 -2.66
N LYS A 309 -15.40 -11.38 -2.19
CA LYS A 309 -16.83 -11.69 -2.26
C LYS A 309 -17.64 -10.75 -1.36
N ARG A 310 -17.25 -10.58 -0.09
CA ARG A 310 -17.92 -9.68 0.87
C ARG A 310 -18.01 -8.25 0.36
N LYS A 311 -16.97 -7.74 -0.31
CA LYS A 311 -16.97 -6.38 -0.88
C LYS A 311 -18.01 -6.21 -1.98
N ARG A 312 -18.21 -7.23 -2.83
CA ARG A 312 -19.22 -7.21 -3.91
C ARG A 312 -20.66 -7.32 -3.40
N GLU A 313 -20.86 -7.89 -2.22
CA GLU A 313 -22.19 -8.11 -1.61
C GLU A 313 -22.64 -6.96 -0.71
N ARG A 314 -21.79 -5.96 -0.47
CA ARG A 314 -22.08 -4.79 0.39
C ARG A 314 -22.88 -3.74 -0.36
#